data_AF-A0A7C9EVN1-F1
#
_entry.id   AF-A0A7C9EVN1-F1
#
_cell.length_a   1.000
_cell.length_b   1.000
_cell.length_c   1.000
_cell.angle_alpha   90.00
_cell.angle_beta   90.00
_cell.angle_gamma   90.00
#
_symmetry.space_group_name_H-M   'P 1'
#
loop_
_entity.id
_entity.type
_entity.pdbx_description
1 polymer ?
#
loop_
_entity_poly.entity_id
_entity_poly.type
_entity_poly.pdbx_seq_one_letter_code
_entity_poly.pdbx_strand_id
1 'polypeptide(L)'
;MQFILFHDSLVEGIKSRVPGYKTKKAMSIQALSHQKFLTLESNGELHLLHMLRSGCFKMRRLTGIIQVQQLAAFPDMSASAQDAWISDGLFSLHKLVISDSDTSEYESDQSCNEGKIIHSSVTGVIFASENIQDMIALAANSIMILGRDSLYAYAIS
;
A
#
# COMPACT_ATOMS: atom_id res chain seq x y z
N MET A 1 1.16 23.90 2.46
CA MET A 1 1.54 22.48 2.42
C MET A 1 1.29 21.90 3.80
N GLN A 2 0.43 20.89 3.92
CA GLN A 2 0.09 20.25 5.18
C GLN A 2 0.77 18.88 5.23
N PHE A 3 1.65 18.68 6.20
CA PHE A 3 2.32 17.40 6.43
C PHE A 3 1.42 16.55 7.33
N ILE A 4 1.11 15.32 6.90
CA ILE A 4 0.34 14.36 7.71
C ILE A 4 1.35 13.57 8.54
N LEU A 5 1.23 13.68 9.87
CA LEU A 5 1.98 12.87 10.82
C LEU A 5 1.22 11.56 11.04
N PHE A 6 1.90 10.42 10.91
CA PHE A 6 1.36 9.13 11.34
C PHE A 6 1.31 9.14 12.88
N HIS A 7 0.16 9.52 13.45
CA HIS A 7 -0.05 9.48 14.89
C HIS A 7 -0.60 8.11 15.31
N ASP A 8 0.18 7.38 16.11
CA ASP A 8 -0.41 6.47 17.09
C ASP A 8 -1.04 7.36 18.19
N SER A 9 -2.27 7.05 18.57
CA SER A 9 -3.05 7.76 19.58
C SER A 9 -2.25 8.00 20.86
N LEU A 10 -2.25 9.25 21.34
CA LEU A 10 -1.64 9.72 22.58
C LEU A 10 -1.99 8.83 23.78
N VAL A 11 -0.97 8.26 24.42
CA VAL A 11 -0.94 8.21 25.89
C VAL A 11 -0.07 9.39 26.31
N GLU A 12 -0.74 10.40 26.83
CA GLU A 12 -0.14 11.59 27.41
C GLU A 12 0.61 11.23 28.70
N GLY A 13 1.89 11.62 28.76
CA GLY A 13 2.66 11.68 30.00
C GLY A 13 3.21 10.36 30.52
N ILE A 14 4.52 10.16 30.37
CA ILE A 14 5.50 9.95 31.45
C ILE A 14 6.87 9.59 30.83
N LYS A 15 7.90 10.13 31.47
CA LYS A 15 9.33 10.13 31.16
C LYS A 15 9.91 8.81 30.64
N SER A 16 10.96 8.98 29.83
CA SER A 16 11.90 7.98 29.35
C SER A 16 12.33 6.94 30.41
N ARG A 17 12.11 5.66 30.11
CA ARG A 17 13.08 4.54 30.09
C ARG A 17 12.31 3.23 29.85
N VAL A 18 12.85 2.36 28.96
CA VAL A 18 12.46 0.95 28.67
C VAL A 18 11.26 0.75 27.71
N PRO A 19 11.21 -0.34 26.91
CA PRO A 19 12.12 -0.84 25.87
C PRO A 19 11.71 -0.30 24.48
N GLY A 20 12.52 -0.48 23.43
CA GLY A 20 12.33 0.18 22.13
C GLY A 20 10.93 0.03 21.52
N TYR A 21 10.09 1.06 21.68
CA TYR A 21 8.88 1.24 20.88
C TYR A 21 9.33 1.40 19.43
N LYS A 22 9.12 0.36 18.61
CA LYS A 22 9.32 0.47 17.16
C LYS A 22 8.30 1.48 16.65
N THR A 23 8.75 2.71 16.42
CA THR A 23 7.96 3.70 15.68
C THR A 23 7.64 3.11 14.31
N LYS A 24 6.34 3.03 13.98
CA LYS A 24 5.91 2.66 12.63
C LYS A 24 6.37 3.75 11.68
N LYS A 25 7.07 3.36 10.61
CA LYS A 25 7.57 4.29 9.59
C LYS A 25 7.01 3.88 8.24
N ALA A 26 6.56 4.84 7.45
CA ALA A 26 6.30 4.61 6.05
C ALA A 26 7.63 4.27 5.34
N MET A 27 7.68 3.12 4.68
CA MET A 27 8.81 2.67 3.87
C MET A 27 8.63 3.04 2.40
N SER A 28 7.39 3.01 1.90
CA SER A 28 7.07 3.32 0.51
C SER A 28 5.70 3.99 0.41
N ILE A 29 5.56 4.95 -0.51
CA ILE A 29 4.30 5.61 -0.84
C ILE A 29 4.17 5.60 -2.35
N GLN A 30 3.11 4.99 -2.86
CA GLN A 30 2.82 4.88 -4.28
C GLN A 30 1.53 5.62 -4.62
N ALA A 31 1.56 6.49 -5.63
CA ALA A 31 0.34 7.10 -6.15
C ALA A 31 -0.41 6.09 -7.02
N LEU A 32 -1.69 5.89 -6.72
CA LEU A 32 -2.60 5.09 -7.55
C LEU A 32 -3.42 5.98 -8.49
N SER A 33 -3.83 7.14 -7.98
CA SER A 33 -4.51 8.20 -8.73
C SER A 33 -4.24 9.56 -8.07
N HIS A 34 -4.81 10.65 -8.59
CA HIS A 34 -4.66 11.98 -8.00
C HIS A 34 -5.23 12.11 -6.56
N GLN A 35 -6.03 11.14 -6.11
CA GLN A 35 -6.71 11.15 -4.82
C GLN A 35 -6.38 9.93 -3.98
N LYS A 36 -5.69 8.93 -4.54
CA LYS A 36 -5.42 7.67 -3.86
C LYS A 36 -3.93 7.37 -3.80
N PHE A 37 -3.46 7.06 -2.60
CA PHE A 37 -2.08 6.70 -2.33
C PHE A 37 -2.04 5.41 -1.51
N LEU A 38 -1.11 4.53 -1.86
CA LEU A 38 -0.86 3.30 -1.15
C LEU A 38 0.44 3.43 -0.37
N THR A 39 0.37 3.24 0.95
CA THR A 39 1.50 3.37 1.86
C THR A 39 1.86 2.01 2.42
N LEU A 40 3.14 1.66 2.36
CA LEU A 40 3.71 0.50 3.04
C LEU A 40 4.42 0.94 4.32
N GLU A 41 4.06 0.35 5.45
CA GLU A 41 4.72 0.59 6.74
C GLU A 41 5.82 -0.45 7.04
N SER A 42 6.71 -0.10 7.97
CA SER A 42 7.86 -0.93 8.38
C SER A 42 7.52 -2.26 9.04
N ASN A 43 6.28 -2.46 9.44
CA ASN A 43 5.74 -3.74 9.95
C ASN A 43 5.16 -4.62 8.82
N GLY A 44 5.17 -4.14 7.58
CA GLY A 44 4.61 -4.80 6.40
C GLY A 44 3.12 -4.56 6.17
N GLU A 45 2.53 -3.63 6.91
CA GLU A 45 1.13 -3.24 6.73
C GLU A 45 0.95 -2.28 5.56
N LEU A 46 -0.14 -2.47 4.83
CA LEU A 46 -0.53 -1.61 3.72
C LEU A 46 -1.72 -0.74 4.10
N HIS A 47 -1.61 0.54 3.77
CA HIS A 47 -2.66 1.51 4.01
C HIS A 47 -3.02 2.26 2.73
N LEU A 48 -4.31 2.25 2.38
CA LEU A 48 -4.88 3.06 1.33
C LEU A 48 -5.31 4.40 1.91
N LEU A 49 -4.68 5.48 1.49
CA LEU A 49 -5.09 6.85 1.76
C LEU A 49 -5.92 7.37 0.59
N HIS A 50 -7.14 7.80 0.88
CA HIS A 50 -8.04 8.42 -0.09
C HIS A 50 -8.35 9.87 0.33
N MET A 51 -7.99 10.83 -0.52
CA MET A 51 -8.35 12.24 -0.40
C MET A 51 -9.72 12.47 -1.07
N LEU A 52 -10.70 12.87 -0.26
CA LEU A 52 -12.03 13.24 -0.74
C LEU A 52 -12.01 14.66 -1.30
N ARG A 53 -12.95 14.97 -2.20
CA ARG A 53 -13.12 16.32 -2.78
C ARG A 53 -13.39 17.40 -1.74
N SER A 54 -13.95 17.03 -0.59
CA SER A 54 -14.14 17.91 0.56
C SER A 54 -12.84 18.34 1.25
N GLY A 55 -11.68 17.79 0.85
CA GLY A 55 -10.39 17.97 1.53
C GLY A 55 -10.19 17.07 2.75
N CYS A 56 -11.17 16.21 3.05
CA CYS A 56 -11.07 15.18 4.09
C CYS A 56 -10.29 13.96 3.59
N PHE A 57 -9.64 13.24 4.50
CA PHE A 57 -8.88 12.04 4.19
C PHE A 57 -9.50 10.81 4.86
N LYS A 58 -9.54 9.70 4.15
CA LYS A 58 -9.90 8.38 4.69
C LYS A 58 -8.71 7.46 4.53
N MET A 59 -8.16 6.97 5.64
CA MET A 59 -7.09 5.98 5.65
C MET A 59 -7.68 4.62 5.98
N ARG A 60 -7.33 3.59 5.20
CA ARG A 60 -7.87 2.25 5.36
C ARG A 60 -6.74 1.24 5.35
N ARG A 61 -6.77 0.30 6.28
CA ARG A 61 -5.78 -0.78 6.32
C ARG A 61 -6.21 -1.87 5.36
N LEU A 62 -5.31 -2.27 4.46
CA LEU A 62 -5.52 -3.44 3.62
C LEU A 62 -5.02 -4.66 4.38
N THR A 63 -5.86 -5.67 4.57
CA THR A 63 -5.40 -6.95 5.10
C THR A 63 -4.58 -7.65 4.03
N GLY A 64 -3.28 -7.77 4.28
CA GLY A 64 -2.35 -8.54 3.46
C GLY A 64 -2.40 -10.02 3.80
N ILE A 65 -2.12 -10.86 2.80
CA ILE A 65 -1.91 -12.32 2.96
C ILE A 65 -0.45 -12.61 3.32
N ILE A 66 0.45 -11.65 3.04
CA ILE A 66 1.90 -11.76 3.22
C ILE A 66 2.44 -10.57 4.02
N GLN A 67 3.62 -10.74 4.63
CA GLN A 67 4.35 -9.64 5.26
C GLN A 67 5.05 -8.82 4.18
N VAL A 68 4.43 -7.72 3.76
CA VAL A 68 4.89 -6.94 2.61
C VAL A 68 6.20 -6.22 2.93
N GLN A 69 7.18 -6.35 2.05
CA GLN A 69 8.46 -5.63 2.13
C GLN A 69 8.65 -4.68 0.94
N GLN A 70 8.04 -5.00 -0.20
CA GLN A 70 8.16 -4.22 -1.42
C GLN A 70 6.78 -3.91 -1.98
N LEU A 71 6.65 -2.69 -2.49
CA LEU A 71 5.43 -2.15 -3.03
C LEU A 71 5.73 -1.35 -4.30
N ALA A 72 5.04 -1.70 -5.39
CA ALA A 72 5.07 -0.97 -6.64
C ALA A 72 3.65 -0.79 -7.18
N ALA A 73 3.35 0.37 -7.76
CA ALA A 73 2.08 0.59 -8.42
C ALA A 73 2.29 1.45 -9.66
N PHE A 74 1.43 1.26 -10.66
CA PHE A 74 1.43 2.11 -11.85
C PHE A 74 0.24 3.07 -11.76
N PRO A 75 0.46 4.39 -11.78
CA PRO A 75 -0.63 5.35 -11.69
C PRO A 75 -1.38 5.39 -13.03
N ASP A 76 -2.50 4.66 -13.10
CA ASP A 76 -3.43 4.74 -14.23
C ASP A 76 -4.62 5.64 -13.87
N MET A 77 -4.55 6.89 -14.31
CA MET A 77 -5.58 7.90 -14.06
C MET A 77 -6.89 7.66 -14.84
N SER A 78 -6.89 6.73 -15.81
CA SER A 78 -8.05 6.42 -16.64
C SER A 78 -8.83 5.21 -16.15
N ALA A 79 -8.22 4.37 -15.31
CA ALA A 79 -8.80 3.12 -14.85
C ALA A 79 -9.69 3.30 -13.60
N SER A 80 -10.88 2.70 -13.64
CA SER A 80 -11.81 2.62 -12.50
C SER A 80 -11.32 1.72 -11.36
N ALA A 81 -10.33 0.88 -11.65
CA ALA A 81 -9.63 0.05 -10.67
C ALA A 81 -8.12 0.24 -10.85
N GLN A 82 -7.40 0.35 -9.74
CA GLN A 82 -5.97 0.61 -9.75
C GLN A 82 -5.20 -0.66 -9.38
N ASP A 83 -4.17 -0.96 -10.15
CA ASP A 83 -3.32 -2.13 -9.95
C ASP A 83 -2.11 -1.77 -9.06
N ALA A 84 -1.83 -2.64 -8.11
CA ALA A 84 -0.62 -2.58 -7.29
C ALA A 84 0.03 -3.96 -7.20
N TRP A 85 1.30 -3.98 -6.87
CA TRP A 85 2.11 -5.17 -6.76
C TRP A 85 2.81 -5.19 -5.40
N ILE A 86 2.80 -6.35 -4.75
CA ILE A 86 3.36 -6.54 -3.41
C ILE A 86 4.25 -7.79 -3.37
N SER A 87 5.32 -7.73 -2.60
CA SER A 87 6.18 -8.89 -2.35
C SER A 87 6.68 -8.88 -0.91
N ASP A 88 6.93 -10.06 -0.36
CA ASP A 88 7.63 -10.28 0.91
C ASP A 88 9.16 -10.31 0.75
N GLY A 89 9.67 -10.05 -0.46
CA GLY A 89 11.11 -10.08 -0.79
C GLY A 89 11.67 -11.49 -1.02
N LEU A 90 10.81 -12.51 -0.99
CA LEU A 90 11.17 -13.88 -1.34
C LEU A 90 10.88 -14.12 -2.83
N PHE A 91 10.26 -15.25 -3.14
CA PHE A 91 10.08 -15.76 -4.50
C PHE A 91 8.71 -15.43 -5.08
N SER A 92 7.89 -14.63 -4.40
CA SER A 92 6.51 -14.38 -4.84
C SER A 92 6.19 -12.90 -4.94
N LEU A 93 5.41 -12.59 -5.96
CA LEU A 93 4.86 -11.28 -6.23
C LEU A 93 3.36 -11.42 -6.42
N HIS A 94 2.57 -10.63 -5.70
CA HIS A 94 1.11 -10.67 -5.74
C HIS A 94 0.59 -9.38 -6.36
N LYS A 95 -0.32 -9.51 -7.33
CA LYS A 95 -1.05 -8.40 -7.91
C LYS A 95 -2.31 -8.13 -7.10
N LEU A 96 -2.48 -6.89 -6.68
CA LEU A 96 -3.66 -6.36 -6.01
C LEU A 96 -4.46 -5.50 -6.99
N VAL A 97 -5.78 -5.65 -6.97
CA VAL A 97 -6.70 -4.71 -7.60
C VAL A 97 -7.40 -3.93 -6.51
N ILE A 98 -7.33 -2.60 -6.60
CA ILE A 98 -7.95 -1.66 -5.66
C ILE A 98 -9.07 -0.95 -6.41
N SER A 99 -10.32 -1.23 -6.06
CA SER A 99 -11.48 -0.70 -6.77
C SER A 99 -11.99 0.62 -6.18
N ASP A 100 -12.75 1.38 -6.96
CA ASP A 100 -13.53 2.52 -6.45
C ASP A 100 -14.69 2.08 -5.56
N SER A 101 -15.29 0.91 -5.79
CA SER A 101 -16.36 0.37 -4.94
C SER A 101 -15.89 0.05 -3.53
N ASP A 102 -14.60 -0.28 -3.37
CA ASP A 102 -14.00 -0.40 -2.04
C ASP A 102 -14.09 0.91 -1.28
N THR A 103 -14.30 2.07 -1.94
CA THR A 103 -14.42 3.39 -1.31
C THR A 103 -15.85 3.84 -1.03
N SER A 104 -16.86 3.26 -1.69
CA SER A 104 -18.25 3.68 -1.62
C SER A 104 -19.02 2.97 -0.50
N GLU A 105 -18.87 3.47 0.72
CA GLU A 105 -19.92 3.34 1.72
C GLU A 105 -20.18 4.75 2.29
N TYR A 106 -21.33 5.27 1.87
CA TYR A 106 -22.10 6.40 2.36
C TYR A 106 -21.32 7.66 2.78
N GLU A 107 -21.61 8.76 2.07
CA GLU A 107 -21.39 10.17 2.47
C GLU A 107 -22.12 10.56 3.78
N SER A 108 -22.59 9.57 4.55
CA SER A 108 -23.29 9.70 5.82
C SER A 108 -22.54 8.84 6.82
N ASP A 109 -21.40 9.32 7.30
CA ASP A 109 -21.12 9.29 8.73
C ASP A 109 -19.93 10.18 9.07
N GLN A 110 -20.16 10.89 10.16
CA GLN A 110 -19.54 12.12 10.59
C GLN A 110 -18.24 11.83 11.36
N SER A 111 -17.24 11.23 10.72
CA SER A 111 -15.89 11.21 11.27
C SER A 111 -14.83 11.16 10.17
N CYS A 112 -14.09 12.27 10.03
CA CYS A 112 -12.90 12.35 9.17
C CYS A 112 -11.71 11.62 9.80
N ASN A 113 -11.86 10.36 10.25
CA ASN A 113 -10.72 9.51 10.60
C ASN A 113 -11.06 8.04 10.93
N GLU A 114 -12.17 7.47 10.45
CA GLU A 114 -12.45 6.06 10.76
C GLU A 114 -11.65 5.11 9.87
N GLY A 115 -10.68 4.44 10.50
CA GLY A 115 -9.86 3.40 9.90
C GLY A 115 -10.68 2.15 9.62
N LYS A 116 -11.18 2.00 8.39
CA LYS A 116 -11.84 0.76 7.94
C LYS A 116 -10.79 -0.23 7.43
N ILE A 117 -10.95 -1.51 7.77
CA ILE A 117 -10.17 -2.60 7.19
C ILE A 117 -10.85 -3.04 5.90
N ILE A 118 -10.11 -3.13 4.80
CA ILE A 118 -10.59 -3.71 3.53
C ILE A 118 -9.80 -4.98 3.24
N HIS A 119 -10.48 -6.03 2.80
CA HIS A 119 -9.83 -7.24 2.29
C HIS A 119 -9.19 -6.96 0.94
N SER A 120 -7.88 -7.13 0.86
CA SER A 120 -7.18 -7.02 -0.43
C SER A 120 -7.58 -8.19 -1.33
N SER A 121 -8.00 -7.88 -2.56
CA SER A 121 -8.30 -8.88 -3.57
C SER A 121 -7.04 -9.12 -4.39
N VAL A 122 -6.28 -10.17 -4.03
CA VAL A 122 -5.16 -10.67 -4.84
C VAL A 122 -5.75 -11.29 -6.10
N THR A 123 -5.36 -10.79 -7.27
CA THR A 123 -5.89 -11.23 -8.57
C THR A 123 -4.90 -12.04 -9.40
N GLY A 124 -3.62 -12.04 -9.03
CA GLY A 124 -2.59 -12.80 -9.72
C GLY A 124 -1.33 -12.94 -8.88
N VAL A 125 -0.54 -13.97 -9.17
CA VAL A 125 0.74 -14.23 -8.50
C VAL A 125 1.79 -14.63 -9.55
N ILE A 126 3.00 -14.09 -9.41
CA ILE A 126 4.18 -14.49 -10.17
C ILE A 126 5.19 -15.09 -9.20
N PHE A 127 5.80 -16.21 -9.60
CA PHE A 127 6.91 -16.81 -8.86
C PHE A 127 8.23 -16.53 -9.56
N ALA A 128 9.15 -15.90 -8.85
CA ALA A 128 10.52 -15.65 -9.28
C ALA A 128 11.42 -16.84 -8.88
N SER A 129 12.47 -17.09 -9.66
CA SER A 129 13.47 -18.14 -9.35
C SER A 129 14.46 -17.75 -8.25
N GLU A 130 14.46 -16.49 -7.83
CA GLU A 130 15.36 -15.93 -6.83
C GLU A 130 14.63 -14.93 -5.93
N ASN A 131 15.27 -14.52 -4.84
CA ASN A 131 14.72 -13.49 -3.96
C ASN A 131 14.60 -12.16 -4.71
N ILE A 132 13.43 -11.55 -4.60
CA ILE A 132 13.16 -10.23 -5.16
C ILE A 132 13.88 -9.19 -4.30
N GLN A 133 14.80 -8.43 -4.88
CA GLN A 133 15.50 -7.34 -4.20
C GLN A 133 14.76 -6.00 -4.33
N ASP A 134 14.24 -5.74 -5.52
CA ASP A 134 13.45 -4.55 -5.82
C ASP A 134 12.50 -4.84 -6.99
N MET A 135 11.49 -3.98 -7.14
CA MET A 135 10.53 -4.10 -8.21
C MET A 135 9.91 -2.74 -8.59
N ILE A 136 9.58 -2.59 -9.87
CA ILE A 136 8.93 -1.38 -10.39
C ILE A 136 7.85 -1.75 -11.39
N ALA A 137 6.67 -1.13 -11.25
CA ALA A 137 5.58 -1.33 -12.19
C ALA A 137 5.88 -0.58 -13.50
N LEU A 138 5.83 -1.29 -14.63
CA LEU A 138 6.07 -0.72 -15.96
C LEU A 138 4.76 -0.25 -16.60
N ALA A 139 3.65 -0.92 -16.30
CA ALA A 139 2.28 -0.57 -16.66
C ALA A 139 1.32 -1.21 -15.63
N ALA A 140 0.01 -1.04 -15.78
CA ALA A 140 -1.00 -1.64 -14.90
C ALA A 140 -0.81 -3.17 -14.73
N ASN A 141 -0.53 -3.86 -15.84
CA ASN A 141 -0.40 -5.31 -15.89
C ASN A 141 1.05 -5.80 -16.11
N SER A 142 2.06 -4.93 -15.98
CA SER A 142 3.45 -5.32 -16.18
C SER A 142 4.39 -4.77 -15.11
N ILE A 143 5.41 -5.56 -14.78
CA ILE A 143 6.35 -5.29 -13.70
C ILE A 143 7.76 -5.73 -14.09
N MET A 144 8.74 -4.96 -13.65
CA MET A 144 10.15 -5.32 -13.69
C MET A 144 10.61 -5.72 -12.30
N ILE A 145 11.34 -6.83 -12.21
CA ILE A 145 11.80 -7.45 -10.98
C ILE A 145 13.33 -7.51 -11.02
N LEU A 146 13.97 -6.93 -10.00
CA LEU A 146 15.40 -7.08 -9.77
C LEU A 146 15.62 -8.25 -8.80
N GLY A 147 16.28 -9.29 -9.30
CA GLY A 147 16.81 -10.39 -8.50
C GLY A 147 18.19 -10.07 -7.93
N ARG A 148 18.91 -11.09 -7.45
CA ARG A 148 20.30 -10.95 -7.00
C ARG A 148 21.26 -10.74 -8.15
N ASP A 149 21.09 -11.55 -9.20
CA ASP A 149 22.02 -11.58 -10.33
C ASP A 149 21.33 -11.30 -11.68
N SER A 150 20.00 -11.15 -11.67
CA SER A 150 19.19 -11.03 -12.89
C SER A 150 18.13 -9.94 -12.81
N LEU A 151 17.66 -9.51 -13.98
CA LEU A 151 16.55 -8.57 -14.16
C LEU A 151 15.49 -9.24 -15.04
N TYR A 152 14.25 -9.28 -14.58
CA TYR A 152 13.13 -9.86 -15.30
C TYR A 152 12.05 -8.81 -15.56
N ALA A 153 11.32 -8.94 -16.66
CA ALA A 153 10.12 -8.18 -16.93
C ALA A 153 8.97 -9.15 -17.22
N TYR A 154 7.86 -8.99 -16.51
CA TYR A 154 6.67 -9.80 -16.67
C TYR A 154 5.50 -8.92 -17.07
N ALA A 155 4.62 -9.47 -17.92
CA ALA A 155 3.34 -8.89 -18.25
C ALA A 155 2.26 -9.97 -18.12
N ILE A 156 1.14 -9.64 -17.51
CA ILE A 156 -0.01 -10.53 -17.36
C ILE A 156 -1.09 -10.07 -18.34
N SER A 157 -1.58 -10.98 -19.19
CA SER A 157 -2.66 -10.69 -20.15
C SER A 157 -4.03 -10.69 -19.49
#